data_AF-A0A930L355-F1
#
_entry.id   AF-A0A930L355-F1
#
_cell.length_a   1.000
_cell.length_b   1.000
_cell.length_c   1.000
_cell.angle_alpha   90.00
_cell.angle_beta   90.00
_cell.angle_gamma   90.00
#
_symmetry.space_group_name_H-M   'P 1'
#
loop_
_entity.id
_entity.type
_entity.pdbx_description
1 polymer ?
#
loop_
_entity_poly.entity_id
_entity_poly.type
_entity_poly.pdbx_seq_one_letter_code
_entity_poly.pdbx_strand_id
1 'polypeptide(L)'
;MSNPIDLYLATDLYETLALSTSPNNSPDSVHIASYGCGEIYDLEEEGRTFEDWVKEDFIKSPDDYLGTLWDSILYSYAVDTRVYNWLTERGFILPVLRYDKDKYWRQPDGTGVPYLANDSRDYARQVDRLFDLTLLHDEDGNPFVRMERRPAICRFIAVDDQRNLPYWLIQQWDWTAEGWAKHGIVRSEVYGEPLEPHRLKVPEDGNPEGVTHRLSGLRARELEEALDGLSLNGTKHLVSPYLRHIGNGPECGLNLNHPSSVYEGEIRYV
;
A
#
# COMPACT_ATOMS: atom_id res chain seq x y z
N MET A 1 0.90 -1.83 -14.93
CA MET A 1 1.59 -1.02 -13.91
C MET A 1 1.24 0.43 -14.18
N SER A 2 0.79 1.18 -13.17
CA SER A 2 0.58 2.64 -13.29
C SER A 2 1.93 3.34 -13.41
N ASN A 3 2.01 4.36 -14.25
CA ASN A 3 3.23 5.16 -14.35
C ASN A 3 3.40 6.00 -13.07
N PRO A 4 4.63 6.18 -12.58
CA PRO A 4 4.92 7.20 -11.58
C PRO A 4 4.35 8.54 -12.01
N ILE A 5 3.87 9.32 -11.05
CA ILE A 5 3.39 10.68 -11.30
C ILE A 5 4.21 11.65 -10.48
N ASP A 6 4.56 12.77 -11.12
CA ASP A 6 5.27 13.86 -10.46
C ASP A 6 4.25 14.90 -10.01
N LEU A 7 4.36 15.27 -8.74
CA LEU A 7 3.50 16.22 -8.05
C LEU A 7 4.37 17.35 -7.54
N TYR A 8 3.85 18.57 -7.62
CA TYR A 8 4.62 19.76 -7.36
C TYR A 8 4.17 20.37 -6.04
N LEU A 9 5.14 20.75 -5.20
CA LEU A 9 4.87 21.46 -3.95
C LEU A 9 4.27 22.82 -4.31
N ALA A 10 3.14 23.13 -3.72
CA ALA A 10 2.43 24.38 -3.93
C ALA A 10 1.79 24.85 -2.63
N THR A 11 1.43 26.13 -2.60
CA THR A 11 0.45 26.65 -1.65
C THR A 11 -0.93 26.57 -2.30
N ASP A 12 -1.91 26.05 -1.57
CA ASP A 12 -3.30 26.10 -2.01
C ASP A 12 -4.00 27.40 -1.57
N LEU A 13 -5.28 27.53 -1.96
CA LEU A 13 -6.17 28.49 -1.33
C LEU A 13 -6.28 28.07 0.14
N TYR A 14 -6.00 28.98 1.08
CA TYR A 14 -6.00 28.79 2.54
C TYR A 14 -4.65 28.44 3.22
N GLU A 15 -3.50 28.83 2.64
CA GLU A 15 -2.19 28.82 3.34
C GLU A 15 -1.72 27.41 3.76
N THR A 16 -2.12 26.38 3.00
CA THR A 16 -1.73 25.01 3.31
C THR A 16 -0.62 24.50 2.40
N LEU A 17 0.13 23.49 2.85
CA LEU A 17 1.04 22.77 1.98
C LEU A 17 0.22 21.82 1.11
N ALA A 18 0.35 21.96 -0.21
CA ALA A 18 -0.39 21.18 -1.18
C ALA A 18 0.51 20.47 -2.21
N LEU A 19 -0.03 19.40 -2.77
CA LEU A 19 0.53 18.70 -3.93
C LEU A 19 -0.31 18.99 -5.18
N SER A 20 0.26 19.77 -6.10
CA SER A 20 -0.36 20.17 -7.35
C SER A 20 0.05 19.26 -8.50
N THR A 21 -0.86 19.09 -9.46
CA THR A 21 -0.58 18.41 -10.73
C THR A 21 0.21 19.27 -11.73
N SER A 22 0.59 20.50 -11.37
CA SER A 22 1.33 21.43 -12.24
C SER A 22 2.36 22.23 -11.46
N PRO A 23 3.58 22.44 -12.00
CA PRO A 23 4.66 23.15 -11.31
C PRO A 23 4.37 24.61 -11.01
N ASN A 24 3.48 25.24 -11.78
CA ASN A 24 3.17 26.67 -11.65
C ASN A 24 1.76 26.92 -11.13
N ASN A 25 1.13 25.91 -10.55
CA ASN A 25 -0.24 26.00 -10.04
C ASN A 25 -1.22 26.59 -11.08
N SER A 26 -1.15 26.08 -12.31
CA SER A 26 -2.02 26.47 -13.42
C SER A 26 -3.50 26.51 -12.97
N PRO A 27 -4.36 27.39 -13.53
CA PRO A 27 -5.80 27.36 -13.24
C PRO A 27 -6.47 26.01 -13.48
N ASP A 28 -5.90 25.19 -14.37
CA ASP A 28 -6.37 23.83 -14.68
C ASP A 28 -5.74 22.76 -13.77
N SER A 29 -4.88 23.15 -12.82
CA SER A 29 -4.23 22.23 -11.90
C SER A 29 -5.22 21.74 -10.84
N VAL A 30 -5.01 20.49 -10.43
CA VAL A 30 -5.75 19.88 -9.32
C VAL A 30 -4.79 19.80 -8.14
N HIS A 31 -5.23 20.22 -6.96
CA HIS A 31 -4.54 19.90 -5.71
C HIS A 31 -5.02 18.54 -5.25
N ILE A 32 -4.14 17.54 -5.32
CA ILE A 32 -4.52 16.15 -5.00
C ILE A 32 -4.40 15.84 -3.51
N ALA A 33 -3.72 16.72 -2.76
CA ALA A 33 -3.62 16.69 -1.32
C ALA A 33 -3.29 18.10 -0.82
N SER A 34 -3.77 18.39 0.38
CA SER A 34 -3.41 19.56 1.15
C SER A 34 -3.48 19.28 2.65
N TYR A 35 -2.62 19.92 3.43
CA TYR A 35 -2.73 19.90 4.90
C TYR A 35 -2.23 21.21 5.49
N GLY A 36 -2.89 21.66 6.57
CA GLY A 36 -2.54 22.90 7.25
C GLY A 36 -1.13 22.85 7.82
N CYS A 37 -0.26 23.75 7.34
CA CYS A 37 1.13 23.82 7.71
C CYS A 37 1.36 25.14 8.44
N GLY A 38 1.52 25.10 9.77
CA GLY A 38 1.65 26.30 10.59
C GLY A 38 2.88 27.13 10.20
N GLU A 39 3.96 26.47 9.77
CA GLU A 39 5.17 27.17 9.33
C GLU A 39 4.93 28.07 8.10
N ILE A 40 3.95 27.77 7.25
CA ILE A 40 3.63 28.61 6.07
C ILE A 40 3.07 29.96 6.50
N TYR A 41 2.29 30.01 7.59
CA TYR A 41 1.75 31.26 8.13
C TYR A 41 2.89 32.19 8.60
N ASP A 42 3.91 31.62 9.23
CA ASP A 42 5.03 32.37 9.79
C ASP A 42 5.93 32.98 8.68
N LEU A 43 5.90 32.44 7.45
CA LEU A 43 6.72 32.93 6.34
C LEU A 43 6.40 34.38 5.95
N GLU A 44 5.11 34.75 5.91
CA GLU A 44 4.71 36.13 5.60
C GLU A 44 5.20 37.10 6.68
N GLU A 45 5.14 36.70 7.95
CA GLU A 45 5.65 37.50 9.07
C GLU A 45 7.18 37.63 9.04
N GLU A 46 7.89 36.60 8.58
CA GLU A 46 9.35 36.56 8.43
C GLU A 46 9.85 37.19 7.11
N GLY A 47 8.96 37.54 6.20
CA GLY A 47 9.30 38.06 4.87
C GLY A 47 10.00 37.04 3.97
N ARG A 48 9.75 35.74 4.19
CA ARG A 48 10.29 34.62 3.40
C ARG A 48 9.25 34.14 2.39
N THR A 49 9.71 33.58 1.27
CA THR A 49 8.80 32.98 0.29
C THR A 49 8.56 31.50 0.58
N PHE A 50 7.48 30.93 0.03
CA PHE A 50 7.24 29.49 0.09
C PHE A 50 8.39 28.71 -0.56
N GLU A 51 8.93 29.21 -1.67
CA GLU A 51 10.05 28.61 -2.37
C GLU A 51 11.32 28.58 -1.50
N ASP A 52 11.56 29.62 -0.69
CA ASP A 52 12.67 29.65 0.26
C ASP A 52 12.47 28.61 1.37
N TRP A 53 11.27 28.55 1.95
CA TRP A 53 10.95 27.56 2.98
C TRP A 53 11.08 26.13 2.46
N VAL A 54 10.62 25.86 1.24
CA VAL A 54 10.77 24.55 0.62
C VAL A 54 12.24 24.18 0.48
N LYS A 55 13.08 25.10 -0.01
CA LYS A 55 14.52 24.87 -0.24
C LYS A 55 15.36 24.83 1.03
N GLU A 56 14.86 25.38 2.13
CA GLU A 56 15.65 25.49 3.35
C GLU A 56 15.14 24.58 4.46
N ASP A 57 13.83 24.43 4.65
CA ASP A 57 13.24 23.81 5.82
C ASP A 57 12.53 22.50 5.49
N PHE A 58 11.63 22.50 4.49
CA PHE A 58 10.94 21.28 4.07
C PHE A 58 11.90 20.14 3.74
N ILE A 59 12.96 20.44 2.96
CA ILE A 59 13.94 19.43 2.53
C ILE A 59 14.79 18.85 3.67
N LYS A 60 14.85 19.50 4.84
CA LYS A 60 15.62 18.99 6.00
C LYS A 60 14.91 17.83 6.68
N SER A 61 13.58 17.85 6.67
CA SER A 61 12.72 16.85 7.32
C SER A 61 11.49 16.53 6.47
N PRO A 62 11.65 16.01 5.24
CA PRO A 62 10.52 15.80 4.34
C PRO A 62 9.52 14.77 4.87
N ASP A 63 10.01 13.76 5.61
CA ASP A 63 9.18 12.67 6.14
C ASP A 63 8.11 13.18 7.12
N ASP A 64 8.36 14.28 7.84
CA ASP A 64 7.42 14.91 8.77
C ASP A 64 6.17 15.44 8.04
N TYR A 65 6.33 15.79 6.76
CA TYR A 65 5.27 16.38 5.94
C TYR A 65 4.66 15.37 4.96
N LEU A 66 5.48 14.47 4.40
CA LEU A 66 5.04 13.49 3.41
C LEU A 66 4.04 12.49 4.00
N GLY A 67 4.16 12.11 5.28
CA GLY A 67 3.17 11.25 5.94
C GLY A 67 1.77 11.88 5.96
N THR A 68 1.68 13.15 6.34
CA THR A 68 0.40 13.88 6.36
C THR A 68 -0.16 14.08 4.95
N LEU A 69 0.70 14.40 3.97
CA LEU A 69 0.28 14.50 2.57
C LEU A 69 -0.23 13.16 2.04
N TRP A 70 0.39 12.05 2.43
CA TRP A 70 -0.04 10.70 2.05
C TRP A 70 -1.47 10.41 2.51
N ASP A 71 -1.78 10.70 3.77
CA ASP A 71 -3.13 10.55 4.33
C ASP A 71 -4.14 11.49 3.64
N SER A 72 -3.72 12.72 3.35
CA SER A 72 -4.53 13.72 2.63
C SER A 72 -4.84 13.30 1.18
N ILE A 73 -3.95 12.59 0.48
CA ILE A 73 -4.23 12.02 -0.85
C ILE A 73 -5.39 11.02 -0.77
N LEU A 74 -5.36 10.11 0.22
CA LEU A 74 -6.43 9.12 0.38
C LEU A 74 -7.77 9.79 0.71
N TYR A 75 -7.74 10.84 1.54
CA TYR A 75 -8.92 11.65 1.85
C TYR A 75 -9.48 12.35 0.62
N SER A 76 -8.63 13.10 -0.09
CA SER A 76 -9.02 13.84 -1.29
C SER A 76 -9.55 12.91 -2.39
N TYR A 77 -8.96 11.72 -2.56
CA TYR A 77 -9.47 10.70 -3.47
C TYR A 77 -10.88 10.21 -3.09
N ALA A 78 -11.20 10.11 -1.80
CA ALA A 78 -12.50 9.66 -1.33
C ALA A 78 -13.60 10.76 -1.42
N VAL A 79 -13.24 12.04 -1.34
CA VAL A 79 -14.21 13.15 -1.20
C VAL A 79 -14.26 14.11 -2.40
N ASP A 80 -13.20 14.24 -3.19
CA ASP A 80 -13.16 15.12 -4.38
C ASP A 80 -13.19 14.29 -5.67
N THR A 81 -14.29 14.41 -6.42
CA THR A 81 -14.48 13.69 -7.68
C THR A 81 -13.44 14.05 -8.74
N ARG A 82 -12.84 15.26 -8.70
CA ARG A 82 -11.78 15.66 -9.63
C ARG A 82 -10.49 14.90 -9.34
N VAL A 83 -10.13 14.78 -8.07
CA VAL A 83 -8.96 14.01 -7.59
C VAL A 83 -9.15 12.53 -7.90
N TYR A 84 -10.33 11.99 -7.57
CA TYR A 84 -10.71 10.60 -7.90
C TYR A 84 -10.52 10.29 -9.39
N ASN A 85 -11.10 11.11 -10.27
CA ASN A 85 -11.00 10.90 -11.71
C ASN A 85 -9.56 11.01 -12.20
N TRP A 86 -8.83 12.05 -11.76
CA TRP A 86 -7.47 12.31 -12.22
C TRP A 86 -6.49 11.19 -11.83
N LEU A 87 -6.60 10.65 -10.60
CA LEU A 87 -5.80 9.51 -10.12
C LEU A 87 -6.21 8.20 -10.81
N THR A 88 -7.51 7.96 -10.98
CA THR A 88 -8.02 6.74 -11.63
C THR A 88 -7.58 6.67 -13.10
N GLU A 89 -7.63 7.77 -13.83
CA GLU A 89 -7.13 7.87 -15.22
C GLU A 89 -5.64 7.52 -15.35
N ARG A 90 -4.86 7.74 -14.28
CA ARG A 90 -3.42 7.42 -14.20
C ARG A 90 -3.14 6.05 -13.61
N GLY A 91 -4.19 5.26 -13.35
CA GLY A 91 -4.10 3.90 -12.84
C GLY A 91 -3.88 3.80 -11.33
N PHE A 92 -4.12 4.87 -10.58
CA PHE A 92 -4.15 4.85 -9.12
C PHE A 92 -5.59 4.56 -8.67
N ILE A 93 -5.86 3.29 -8.40
CA ILE A 93 -7.13 2.83 -7.82
C ILE A 93 -6.87 2.67 -6.32
N LEU A 94 -7.24 3.69 -5.56
CA LEU A 94 -7.10 3.76 -4.11
C LEU A 94 -8.43 3.34 -3.44
N PRO A 95 -8.41 2.86 -2.18
CA PRO A 95 -9.64 2.62 -1.44
C PRO A 95 -10.45 3.91 -1.30
N VAL A 96 -11.77 3.78 -1.41
CA VAL A 96 -12.67 4.78 -0.84
C VAL A 96 -12.67 4.53 0.67
N LEU A 97 -11.82 5.26 1.38
CA LEU A 97 -11.74 5.13 2.83
C LEU A 97 -13.09 5.48 3.46
N ARG A 98 -13.61 4.57 4.29
CA ARG A 98 -14.76 4.87 5.15
C ARG A 98 -14.24 5.48 6.44
N TYR A 99 -14.84 6.58 6.83
CA TYR A 99 -14.45 7.30 8.03
C TYR A 99 -15.46 7.05 9.15
N ASP A 100 -14.95 6.93 10.37
CA ASP A 100 -15.78 6.79 11.56
C ASP A 100 -16.52 8.11 11.83
N LYS A 101 -17.82 8.15 11.46
CA LYS A 101 -18.75 9.30 11.61
C LYS A 101 -18.79 9.91 13.00
N ASP A 102 -18.51 9.11 14.02
CA ASP A 102 -18.57 9.54 15.40
C ASP A 102 -17.23 10.09 15.91
N LYS A 103 -16.14 9.93 15.14
CA LYS A 103 -14.81 10.49 15.41
C LYS A 103 -14.44 11.69 14.51
N TYR A 104 -15.42 12.31 13.85
CA TYR A 104 -15.24 13.50 12.98
C TYR A 104 -14.87 14.79 13.71
N TRP A 105 -14.64 14.75 15.01
CA TRP A 105 -14.09 15.91 15.71
C TRP A 105 -12.60 15.90 15.42
N ARG A 106 -12.19 16.81 14.51
CA ARG A 106 -10.80 17.18 14.14
C ARG A 106 -9.77 16.33 14.88
N GLN A 107 -9.01 15.52 14.14
CA GLN A 107 -7.87 14.84 14.74
C GLN A 107 -7.05 15.86 15.56
N PRO A 108 -6.58 15.48 16.77
CA PRO A 108 -5.86 16.40 17.65
C PRO A 108 -4.62 17.04 17.00
N ASP A 109 -4.12 16.42 15.94
CA ASP A 109 -2.97 16.85 15.14
C ASP A 109 -3.30 17.94 14.10
N GLY A 110 -4.57 18.31 13.91
CA GLY A 110 -4.97 19.37 12.98
C GLY A 110 -4.90 19.00 11.50
N THR A 111 -4.61 17.74 11.17
CA THR A 111 -4.40 17.25 9.78
C THR A 111 -5.65 17.31 8.90
N GLY A 112 -6.84 17.37 9.51
CA GLY A 112 -8.12 17.38 8.79
C GLY A 112 -8.52 16.01 8.20
N VAL A 113 -7.69 14.97 8.36
CA VAL A 113 -7.97 13.61 7.89
C VAL A 113 -8.81 12.88 8.95
N PRO A 114 -9.95 12.26 8.65
CA PRO A 114 -10.74 11.53 9.65
C PRO A 114 -10.18 10.12 9.93
N TYR A 115 -10.47 9.56 11.12
CA TYR A 115 -10.11 8.18 11.45
C TYR A 115 -10.78 7.17 10.51
N LEU A 116 -10.01 6.16 10.07
CA LEU A 116 -10.52 5.03 9.29
C LEU A 116 -11.48 4.18 10.13
N ALA A 117 -12.59 3.76 9.52
CA ALA A 117 -13.60 2.92 10.15
C ALA A 117 -13.23 1.42 10.15
N ASN A 118 -12.24 1.00 9.35
CA ASN A 118 -11.73 -0.37 9.31
C ASN A 118 -10.33 -0.40 9.91
N ASP A 119 -10.18 -1.10 11.02
CA ASP A 119 -8.96 -1.19 11.83
C ASP A 119 -8.32 -2.59 11.80
N SER A 120 -8.78 -3.47 10.91
CA SER A 120 -8.18 -4.79 10.80
C SER A 120 -6.73 -4.67 10.36
N ARG A 121 -5.86 -5.48 10.98
CA ARG A 121 -4.43 -5.46 10.72
C ARG A 121 -4.09 -5.65 9.24
N ASP A 122 -4.80 -6.52 8.55
CA ASP A 122 -4.59 -6.78 7.12
C ASP A 122 -4.98 -5.56 6.26
N TYR A 123 -6.07 -4.86 6.62
CA TYR A 123 -6.48 -3.63 5.95
C TYR A 123 -5.42 -2.54 6.10
N ALA A 124 -4.96 -2.28 7.32
CA ALA A 124 -3.92 -1.28 7.60
C ALA A 124 -2.64 -1.56 6.79
N ARG A 125 -2.16 -2.81 6.78
CA ARG A 125 -0.97 -3.21 6.03
C ARG A 125 -1.11 -3.05 4.51
N GLN A 126 -2.31 -3.23 3.98
CA GLN A 126 -2.58 -3.01 2.55
C GLN A 126 -2.61 -1.53 2.22
N VAL A 127 -3.21 -0.73 3.11
CA VAL A 127 -3.31 0.73 2.98
C VAL A 127 -1.91 1.34 2.99
N ASP A 128 -1.06 0.99 3.97
CA ASP A 128 0.34 1.44 4.08
C ASP A 128 1.20 1.13 2.84
N ARG A 129 0.75 0.24 1.95
CA ARG A 129 1.47 -0.20 0.75
C ARG A 129 0.75 0.11 -0.55
N LEU A 130 -0.11 1.11 -0.55
CA LEU A 130 -0.79 1.56 -1.76
C LEU A 130 0.13 2.31 -2.71
N PHE A 131 0.91 3.24 -2.17
CA PHE A 131 1.85 4.06 -2.90
C PHE A 131 2.92 4.64 -1.97
N ASP A 132 4.06 5.00 -2.53
CA ASP A 132 5.05 5.82 -1.86
C ASP A 132 4.97 7.26 -2.35
N LEU A 133 5.41 8.18 -1.49
CA LEU A 133 5.76 9.53 -1.86
C LEU A 133 7.28 9.68 -1.66
N THR A 134 8.00 10.04 -2.73
CA THR A 134 9.44 10.26 -2.69
C THR A 134 9.75 11.69 -3.11
N LEU A 135 10.46 12.43 -2.27
CA LEU A 135 11.00 13.74 -2.64
C LEU A 135 12.17 13.58 -3.62
N LEU A 136 12.08 14.20 -4.78
CA LEU A 136 13.10 14.22 -5.83
C LEU A 136 13.36 15.67 -6.27
N HIS A 137 14.39 15.87 -7.09
CA HIS A 137 14.76 17.17 -7.64
C HIS A 137 14.85 17.10 -9.16
N ASP A 138 14.39 18.14 -9.84
CA ASP A 138 14.55 18.28 -11.29
C ASP A 138 15.98 18.71 -11.67
N GLU A 139 16.24 18.90 -12.97
CA GLU A 139 17.55 19.32 -13.48
C GLU A 139 17.99 20.70 -12.97
N ASP A 140 17.03 21.56 -12.62
CA ASP A 140 17.26 22.90 -12.08
C ASP A 140 17.37 22.90 -10.54
N GLY A 141 17.25 21.73 -9.91
CA GLY A 141 17.30 21.55 -8.47
C GLY A 141 16.00 21.93 -7.75
N ASN A 142 14.87 22.05 -8.46
CA ASN A 142 13.58 22.29 -7.83
C ASN A 142 13.00 20.97 -7.29
N PRO A 143 12.53 20.96 -6.03
CA PRO A 143 11.96 19.76 -5.44
C PRO A 143 10.56 19.46 -5.98
N PHE A 144 10.29 18.17 -6.17
CA PHE A 144 8.98 17.64 -6.51
C PHE A 144 8.76 16.30 -5.79
N VAL A 145 7.51 15.92 -5.59
CA VAL A 145 7.12 14.65 -4.96
C VAL A 145 6.69 13.68 -6.03
N ARG A 146 7.42 12.57 -6.16
CA ARG A 146 7.03 11.46 -7.02
C ARG A 146 6.14 10.50 -6.24
N MET A 147 4.93 10.27 -6.76
CA MET A 147 4.02 9.25 -6.25
C MET A 147 4.15 7.99 -7.09
N GLU A 148 4.49 6.88 -6.45
CA GLU A 148 4.69 5.58 -7.09
C GLU A 148 3.77 4.55 -6.50
N ARG A 149 2.96 3.92 -7.36
CA ARG A 149 2.08 2.85 -6.89
C ARG A 149 2.93 1.67 -6.43
N ARG A 150 2.68 1.26 -5.19
CA ARG A 150 3.20 0.00 -4.67
C ARG A 150 2.25 -1.11 -5.10
N PRO A 151 2.77 -2.22 -5.60
CA PRO A 151 1.96 -3.40 -5.86
C PRO A 151 1.31 -3.89 -4.55
N ALA A 152 -0.01 -4.07 -4.56
CA ALA A 152 -0.75 -4.54 -3.39
C ALA A 152 -0.22 -5.89 -2.92
N ILE A 153 -0.16 -6.13 -1.61
CA ILE A 153 0.27 -7.44 -1.11
C ILE A 153 -0.73 -8.48 -1.62
N CYS A 154 -0.20 -9.50 -2.29
CA CYS A 154 -0.96 -10.70 -2.56
C CYS A 154 -0.58 -11.76 -1.55
N ARG A 155 -1.59 -12.53 -1.13
CA ARG A 155 -1.36 -13.69 -0.30
C ARG A 155 -1.43 -14.95 -1.11
N PHE A 156 -0.72 -15.97 -0.66
CA PHE A 156 -0.94 -17.33 -1.13
C PHE A 156 -1.34 -18.23 0.02
N ILE A 157 -2.07 -19.29 -0.33
CA ILE A 157 -2.46 -20.40 0.54
C ILE A 157 -1.82 -21.67 0.00
N ALA A 158 -1.04 -22.35 0.84
CA ALA A 158 -0.55 -23.69 0.56
C ALA A 158 -1.66 -24.72 0.78
N VAL A 159 -1.93 -25.58 -0.20
CA VAL A 159 -2.82 -26.74 -0.03
C VAL A 159 -2.04 -28.02 -0.31
N ASP A 160 -1.83 -28.80 0.75
CA ASP A 160 -1.27 -30.15 0.66
C ASP A 160 -2.40 -31.15 0.35
N ASP A 161 -2.64 -31.40 -0.94
CA ASP A 161 -3.53 -32.48 -1.39
C ASP A 161 -2.69 -33.74 -1.61
N GLN A 162 -2.88 -34.77 -0.79
CA GLN A 162 -2.13 -36.04 -0.95
C GLN A 162 -2.61 -36.88 -2.14
N ARG A 163 -3.73 -36.51 -2.79
CA ARG A 163 -4.32 -37.24 -3.93
C ARG A 163 -4.09 -36.55 -5.27
N ASN A 164 -3.91 -35.23 -5.29
CA ASN A 164 -3.55 -34.44 -6.46
C ASN A 164 -2.17 -33.80 -6.27
N LEU A 165 -1.56 -33.25 -7.33
CA LEU A 165 -0.36 -32.44 -7.15
C LEU A 165 -0.67 -31.27 -6.21
N PRO A 166 0.22 -30.96 -5.26
CA PRO A 166 -0.05 -29.93 -4.28
C PRO A 166 -0.06 -28.56 -4.99
N TYR A 167 -0.93 -27.66 -4.55
CA TYR A 167 -1.22 -26.43 -5.29
C TYR A 167 -1.34 -25.22 -4.36
N TRP A 168 -1.18 -24.05 -4.96
CA TRP A 168 -1.31 -22.76 -4.31
C TRP A 168 -2.64 -22.11 -4.70
N LEU A 169 -3.24 -21.37 -3.77
CA LEU A 169 -4.31 -20.42 -4.08
C LEU A 169 -3.77 -19.01 -3.85
N ILE A 170 -3.76 -18.18 -4.88
CA ILE A 170 -3.36 -16.79 -4.78
C ILE A 170 -4.61 -15.94 -4.54
N GLN A 171 -4.57 -15.02 -3.57
CA GLN A 171 -5.63 -14.07 -3.36
C GLN A 171 -5.08 -12.65 -3.43
N GLN A 172 -5.72 -11.86 -4.27
CA GLN A 172 -5.49 -10.42 -4.35
C GLN A 172 -6.40 -9.73 -3.34
N TRP A 173 -5.97 -8.57 -2.86
CA TRP A 173 -6.81 -7.72 -2.06
C TRP A 173 -7.90 -7.08 -2.93
N ASP A 174 -9.15 -7.17 -2.50
CA ASP A 174 -10.30 -6.54 -3.13
C ASP A 174 -10.68 -5.30 -2.31
N TRP A 175 -10.30 -4.14 -2.85
CA TRP A 175 -10.60 -2.83 -2.25
C TRP A 175 -12.10 -2.51 -2.18
N THR A 176 -12.93 -3.16 -3.01
CA THR A 176 -14.38 -2.99 -2.98
C THR A 176 -15.00 -3.82 -1.86
N ALA A 177 -14.52 -5.05 -1.68
CA ALA A 177 -14.95 -5.93 -0.59
C ALA A 177 -14.27 -5.63 0.75
N GLU A 178 -13.27 -4.74 0.77
CA GLU A 178 -12.42 -4.40 1.92
C GLU A 178 -11.83 -5.66 2.58
N GLY A 179 -11.42 -6.60 1.74
CA GLY A 179 -10.98 -7.91 2.16
C GLY A 179 -10.32 -8.67 1.02
N TRP A 180 -9.95 -9.91 1.27
CA TRP A 180 -9.37 -10.75 0.23
C TRP A 180 -10.42 -11.16 -0.80
N ALA A 181 -10.08 -11.02 -2.08
CA ALA A 181 -10.95 -11.40 -3.19
C ALA A 181 -11.39 -12.86 -3.06
N LYS A 182 -12.63 -13.13 -3.46
CA LYS A 182 -13.15 -14.50 -3.54
C LYS A 182 -12.38 -15.28 -4.62
N HIS A 183 -11.54 -16.21 -4.17
CA HIS A 183 -10.85 -17.27 -4.93
C HIS A 183 -10.48 -16.95 -6.39
N GLY A 184 -9.55 -16.03 -6.60
CA GLY A 184 -8.76 -15.99 -7.84
C GLY A 184 -7.86 -17.22 -7.91
N ILE A 185 -8.38 -18.36 -8.34
CA ILE A 185 -7.62 -19.61 -8.38
C ILE A 185 -6.50 -19.48 -9.41
N VAL A 186 -5.29 -19.29 -8.93
CA VAL A 186 -4.07 -19.44 -9.71
C VAL A 186 -3.39 -20.68 -9.17
N ARG A 187 -3.66 -21.83 -9.81
CA ARG A 187 -3.00 -23.09 -9.48
C ARG A 187 -1.61 -23.08 -10.10
N SER A 188 -0.59 -23.07 -9.27
CA SER A 188 0.75 -23.48 -9.68
C SER A 188 0.92 -24.96 -9.34
N GLU A 189 1.30 -25.75 -10.34
CA GLU A 189 1.72 -27.15 -10.19
C GLU A 189 3.18 -27.14 -9.73
N VAL A 190 3.42 -27.04 -8.43
CA VAL A 190 4.77 -27.15 -7.89
C VAL A 190 5.11 -28.63 -7.74
N TYR A 191 5.97 -29.14 -8.61
CA TYR A 191 6.40 -30.53 -8.61
C TYR A 191 7.46 -30.78 -7.51
N GLY A 192 7.32 -31.85 -6.71
CA GLY A 192 8.33 -32.32 -5.75
C GLY A 192 7.77 -32.78 -4.38
N GLU A 193 8.64 -32.87 -3.37
CA GLU A 193 8.39 -33.17 -1.93
C GLU A 193 7.17 -32.45 -1.28
N PRO A 194 6.69 -32.85 -0.09
CA PRO A 194 5.54 -32.20 0.56
C PRO A 194 5.69 -30.67 0.66
N LEU A 195 4.60 -29.92 0.43
CA LEU A 195 4.58 -28.44 0.52
C LEU A 195 4.64 -27.91 1.97
N GLU A 196 4.91 -28.77 2.94
CA GLU A 196 4.80 -28.44 4.36
C GLU A 196 5.82 -27.37 4.79
N PRO A 197 5.36 -26.22 5.32
CA PRO A 197 6.23 -25.23 5.92
C PRO A 197 6.94 -25.79 7.15
N HIS A 198 8.19 -25.41 7.35
CA HIS A 198 8.93 -25.81 8.56
C HIS A 198 8.55 -24.88 9.70
N ARG A 199 8.09 -25.45 10.83
CA ARG A 199 7.74 -24.68 12.02
C ARG A 199 8.97 -23.97 12.57
N LEU A 200 8.87 -22.66 12.73
CA LEU A 200 9.90 -21.87 13.36
C LEU A 200 9.70 -21.90 14.88
N LYS A 201 10.81 -21.93 15.62
CA LYS A 201 10.82 -21.70 17.07
C LYS A 201 11.16 -20.22 17.31
N VAL A 202 10.18 -19.34 17.16
CA VAL A 202 10.30 -17.92 17.50
C VAL A 202 9.40 -17.64 18.71
N PRO A 203 9.91 -16.99 19.77
CA PRO A 203 9.07 -16.50 20.85
C PRO A 203 7.96 -15.58 20.31
N GLU A 204 6.74 -15.68 20.86
CA GLU A 204 5.58 -14.90 20.38
C GLU A 204 5.81 -13.38 20.49
N ASP A 205 6.44 -12.95 21.58
CA ASP A 205 6.85 -11.56 21.86
C ASP A 205 7.95 -11.06 20.91
N GLY A 206 8.81 -11.97 20.42
CA GLY A 206 9.85 -11.66 19.44
C GLY A 206 9.37 -11.69 17.99
N ASN A 207 8.08 -11.93 17.76
CA ASN A 207 7.51 -12.14 16.43
C ASN A 207 6.44 -11.08 16.12
N PRO A 208 6.84 -9.84 15.82
CA PRO A 208 5.89 -8.75 15.58
C PRO A 208 4.93 -9.07 14.42
N GLU A 209 5.34 -9.90 13.46
CA GLU A 209 4.58 -10.23 12.25
C GLU A 209 3.77 -11.54 12.33
N GLY A 210 3.80 -12.27 13.45
CA GLY A 210 3.08 -13.55 13.58
C GLY A 210 3.63 -14.67 12.68
N VAL A 211 4.87 -14.55 12.20
CA VAL A 211 5.60 -15.55 11.40
C VAL A 211 5.81 -16.82 12.22
N THR A 212 5.18 -17.91 11.82
CA THR A 212 5.23 -19.20 12.56
C THR A 212 5.99 -20.28 11.79
N HIS A 213 6.16 -20.10 10.48
CA HIS A 213 6.76 -21.11 9.62
C HIS A 213 7.66 -20.49 8.55
N ARG A 214 8.47 -21.33 7.91
CA ARG A 214 9.34 -20.95 6.79
C ARG A 214 9.24 -21.98 5.65
N LEU A 215 9.07 -21.49 4.42
CA LEU A 215 9.25 -22.27 3.20
C LEU A 215 10.73 -22.50 2.91
N SER A 216 11.05 -23.65 2.35
CA SER A 216 12.39 -23.87 1.80
C SER A 216 12.66 -22.88 0.66
N GLY A 217 13.92 -22.48 0.49
CA GLY A 217 14.30 -21.54 -0.57
C GLY A 217 13.99 -22.05 -1.99
N LEU A 218 14.01 -23.37 -2.18
CA LEU A 218 13.61 -24.01 -3.44
C LEU A 218 12.11 -23.78 -3.73
N ARG A 219 11.24 -23.95 -2.72
CA ARG A 219 9.79 -23.79 -2.86
C ARG A 219 9.37 -22.36 -3.12
N ALA A 220 10.02 -21.39 -2.46
CA ALA A 220 9.77 -19.97 -2.73
C ALA A 220 10.06 -19.65 -4.20
N ARG A 221 11.20 -20.14 -4.74
CA ARG A 221 11.60 -19.93 -6.12
C ARG A 221 10.66 -20.58 -7.15
N GLU A 222 10.21 -21.81 -6.91
CA GLU A 222 9.25 -22.47 -7.81
C GLU A 222 7.91 -21.73 -7.85
N LEU A 223 7.47 -21.16 -6.72
CA LEU A 223 6.28 -20.32 -6.67
C LEU A 223 6.50 -19.01 -7.44
N GLU A 224 7.67 -18.36 -7.30
CA GLU A 224 8.03 -17.17 -8.10
C GLU A 224 8.01 -17.47 -9.61
N GLU A 225 8.66 -18.55 -10.05
CA GLU A 225 8.70 -18.94 -11.47
C GLU A 225 7.30 -19.20 -12.04
N ALA A 226 6.42 -19.82 -11.25
CA ALA A 226 5.04 -20.04 -11.66
C ALA A 226 4.22 -18.74 -11.71
N LEU A 227 4.36 -17.86 -10.72
CA LEU A 227 3.71 -16.55 -10.69
C LEU A 227 4.16 -15.68 -11.88
N ASP A 228 5.47 -15.68 -12.18
CA ASP A 228 6.05 -15.01 -13.36
C ASP A 228 5.43 -15.53 -14.66
N GLY A 229 5.32 -16.86 -14.80
CA GLY A 229 4.70 -17.49 -15.96
C GLY A 229 3.22 -17.11 -16.16
N LEU A 230 2.54 -16.73 -15.08
CA LEU A 230 1.14 -16.29 -15.09
C LEU A 230 0.99 -14.78 -15.27
N SER A 231 2.09 -14.02 -15.15
CA SER A 231 2.15 -12.56 -15.34
C SER A 231 1.05 -11.80 -14.59
N LEU A 232 0.70 -12.29 -13.40
CA LEU A 232 -0.32 -11.67 -12.56
C LEU A 232 0.22 -10.33 -12.09
N ASN A 233 -0.42 -9.22 -12.42
CA ASN A 233 -0.04 -7.88 -11.91
C ASN A 233 1.45 -7.47 -12.03
N GLY A 234 2.23 -8.10 -12.92
CA GLY A 234 3.65 -7.81 -13.08
C GLY A 234 4.36 -8.85 -13.95
N THR A 235 5.62 -8.58 -14.29
CA THR A 235 6.48 -9.52 -15.04
C THR A 235 7.39 -10.34 -14.13
N LYS A 236 7.61 -9.89 -12.89
CA LYS A 236 8.44 -10.55 -11.89
C LYS A 236 7.81 -10.53 -10.50
N HIS A 237 7.99 -11.63 -9.78
CA HIS A 237 7.49 -11.83 -8.42
C HIS A 237 8.61 -12.27 -7.50
N LEU A 238 8.51 -11.87 -6.24
CA LEU A 238 9.37 -12.27 -5.14
C LEU A 238 8.50 -12.79 -4.00
N VAL A 239 8.72 -14.03 -3.61
CA VAL A 239 7.99 -14.71 -2.54
C VAL A 239 8.78 -14.56 -1.25
N SER A 240 8.15 -13.98 -0.22
CA SER A 240 8.70 -14.04 1.12
C SER A 240 8.69 -15.50 1.61
N PRO A 241 9.84 -16.06 2.05
CA PRO A 241 9.88 -17.44 2.53
C PRO A 241 9.22 -17.59 3.90
N TYR A 242 8.80 -16.50 4.55
CA TYR A 242 8.22 -16.50 5.89
C TYR A 242 6.70 -16.57 5.81
N LEU A 243 6.13 -17.44 6.65
CA LEU A 243 4.70 -17.77 6.64
C LEU A 243 4.07 -17.63 8.02
N ARG A 244 2.81 -17.22 8.02
CA ARG A 244 1.91 -17.22 9.17
C ARG A 244 0.86 -18.32 9.02
N HIS A 245 0.75 -19.22 9.99
CA HIS A 245 -0.36 -20.17 10.05
C HIS A 245 -1.64 -19.42 10.45
N ILE A 246 -2.70 -19.54 9.65
CA ILE A 246 -3.95 -18.81 9.84
C ILE A 246 -5.16 -19.71 10.16
N GLY A 247 -5.01 -21.02 10.09
CA GLY A 247 -6.07 -21.97 10.45
C GLY A 247 -6.03 -23.22 9.57
N ASN A 248 -7.12 -23.97 9.55
CA ASN A 248 -7.34 -25.08 8.62
C ASN A 248 -8.22 -24.69 7.42
N GLY A 249 -8.32 -25.58 6.43
CA GLY A 249 -9.12 -25.35 5.22
C GLY A 249 -10.55 -24.85 5.50
N PRO A 250 -11.35 -25.58 6.28
CA PRO A 250 -12.70 -25.15 6.68
C PRO A 250 -12.77 -23.79 7.39
N GLU A 251 -11.87 -23.52 8.34
CA GLU A 251 -11.77 -22.22 9.03
C GLU A 251 -11.50 -21.07 8.06
N CYS A 252 -10.80 -21.36 6.96
CA CYS A 252 -10.49 -20.40 5.90
C CYS A 252 -11.51 -20.41 4.74
N GLY A 253 -12.64 -21.11 4.90
CA GLY A 253 -13.70 -21.21 3.88
C GLY A 253 -13.33 -22.07 2.67
N LEU A 254 -12.28 -22.89 2.78
CA LEU A 254 -11.87 -23.85 1.75
C LEU A 254 -12.57 -25.18 1.98
N ASN A 255 -13.32 -25.63 0.96
CA ASN A 255 -13.93 -26.95 0.98
C ASN A 255 -12.94 -28.00 0.46
N LEU A 256 -12.04 -28.46 1.34
CA LEU A 256 -11.03 -29.46 1.05
C LEU A 256 -11.48 -30.82 1.58
N ASN A 257 -11.39 -31.87 0.75
CA ASN A 257 -11.80 -33.23 1.12
C ASN A 257 -10.80 -33.96 2.03
N HIS A 258 -9.85 -33.23 2.63
CA HIS A 258 -8.81 -33.75 3.51
C HIS A 258 -8.39 -32.68 4.54
N PRO A 259 -7.79 -33.08 5.68
CA PRO A 259 -7.17 -32.15 6.61
C PRO A 259 -6.14 -31.27 5.88
N SER A 260 -6.14 -29.98 6.18
CA SER A 260 -5.28 -29.00 5.54
C SER A 260 -4.93 -27.93 6.55
N SER A 261 -3.67 -27.52 6.56
CA SER A 261 -3.21 -26.34 7.28
C SER A 261 -3.07 -25.21 6.27
N VAL A 262 -3.62 -24.06 6.61
CA VAL A 262 -3.61 -22.87 5.78
C VAL A 262 -2.55 -21.93 6.31
N TYR A 263 -1.63 -21.59 5.42
CA TYR A 263 -0.56 -20.66 5.69
C TYR A 263 -0.71 -19.47 4.77
N GLU A 264 -0.45 -18.30 5.32
CA GLU A 264 -0.40 -17.03 4.62
C GLU A 264 1.06 -16.61 4.45
N GLY A 265 1.43 -16.31 3.21
CA GLY A 265 2.70 -15.71 2.86
C GLY A 265 2.51 -14.51 1.93
N GLU A 266 3.56 -13.72 1.78
CA GLU A 266 3.53 -12.48 1.00
C GLU A 266 4.22 -12.66 -0.34
N ILE A 267 3.56 -12.19 -1.39
CA ILE A 267 4.15 -11.99 -2.70
C ILE A 267 4.36 -10.50 -2.90
N ARG A 268 5.61 -10.14 -3.22
CA ARG A 268 6.00 -8.81 -3.67
C ARG A 268 6.21 -8.88 -5.18
N TYR A 269 5.92 -7.80 -5.86
CA TYR A 269 6.18 -7.68 -7.29
C TYR A 269 7.47 -6.91 -7.49
N VAL A 270 8.23 -7.26 -8.53
CA VAL A 270 9.54 -6.68 -8.86
C VAL A 270 9.51 -6.09 -10.27
#